data_AF-A0A9X5GTJ3-F1
#
_entry.id   AF-A0A9X5GTJ3-F1
#
_cell.length_a   1.000
_cell.length_b   1.000
_cell.length_c   1.000
_cell.angle_alpha   90.00
_cell.angle_beta   90.00
_cell.angle_gamma   90.00
#
_symmetry.space_group_name_H-M   'P 1'
#
loop_
_entity.id
_entity.type
_entity.pdbx_description
1 polymer ?
#
loop_
_entity_poly.entity_id
_entity_poly.type
_entity_poly.pdbx_seq_one_letter_code
_entity_poly.pdbx_strand_id
1 'polypeptide(L)'
;MKKFLVTALMVTAILGTSVTVSAAPKTMSDGTIFDAEYYAATYPDVAQALGTDEAALYQHYVSFGKAEGRKPCADNYVSQDTIDAANAKHNYYKNLTAEQAAAADAVAKQIADSIMANKAYTTDLQRVNAAAVTVATQCSQLPYGSDSAKWYRSPYGVFVGGVYTCAGSTRALGRVLDYMGYSWEHVNENKNSHQWCIVTMDGQKGFADGMGGFAGYGDMVSGMTINGMTIYFPS
;
A
#
# COMPACT_ATOMS: atom_id res chain seq x y z
N MET A 1 39.28 23.31 -31.41
CA MET A 1 39.28 23.35 -29.93
C MET A 1 37.88 23.02 -29.43
N LYS A 2 37.74 22.01 -28.55
CA LYS A 2 36.70 21.82 -27.52
C LYS A 2 35.24 21.64 -28.00
N LYS A 3 34.44 20.65 -27.58
CA LYS A 3 34.53 19.53 -26.64
C LYS A 3 33.40 18.54 -26.98
N PHE A 4 33.67 17.25 -26.75
CA PHE A 4 32.79 16.10 -26.96
C PHE A 4 31.64 16.00 -25.95
N LEU A 5 30.64 15.19 -26.34
CA LEU A 5 29.51 14.60 -25.62
C LEU A 5 29.60 14.58 -24.08
N VAL A 6 28.46 14.86 -23.44
CA VAL A 6 28.13 14.30 -22.12
C VAL A 6 26.82 13.54 -22.27
N THR A 7 26.93 12.24 -22.57
CA THR A 7 25.85 11.28 -22.36
C THR A 7 25.81 10.98 -20.86
N ALA A 8 24.88 11.61 -20.13
CA ALA A 8 24.62 11.25 -18.75
C ALA A 8 23.81 9.95 -18.72
N LEU A 9 24.51 8.81 -18.82
CA LEU A 9 23.96 7.52 -18.43
C LEU A 9 23.97 7.50 -16.90
N MET A 10 22.89 7.95 -16.26
CA MET A 10 22.68 7.70 -14.84
C MET A 10 22.41 6.21 -14.65
N VAL A 11 23.48 5.46 -14.37
CA VAL A 11 23.38 4.14 -13.76
C VAL A 11 22.89 4.37 -12.34
N THR A 12 21.59 4.29 -12.13
CA THR A 12 21.04 4.03 -10.80
C THR A 12 21.50 2.63 -10.43
N ALA A 13 22.51 2.55 -9.57
CA ALA A 13 22.90 1.31 -8.93
C ALA A 13 21.72 0.85 -8.07
N ILE A 14 20.84 0.04 -8.64
CA ILE A 14 20.01 -0.86 -7.84
C ILE A 14 21.02 -1.84 -7.26
N LEU A 15 21.46 -1.58 -6.03
CA LEU A 15 22.01 -2.63 -5.18
C LEU A 15 20.99 -3.77 -5.24
N GLY A 16 21.36 -4.84 -5.94
CA GLY A 16 20.65 -6.10 -5.92
C GLY A 16 20.74 -6.66 -4.51
N THR A 17 19.95 -6.12 -3.60
CA THR A 17 19.47 -6.92 -2.48
C THR A 17 18.67 -8.02 -3.12
N SER A 18 19.13 -9.26 -2.96
CA SER A 18 18.33 -10.44 -3.23
C SER A 18 16.91 -10.12 -2.81
N VAL A 19 15.99 -10.04 -3.77
CA VAL A 19 14.57 -10.02 -3.46
C VAL A 19 14.36 -11.40 -2.84
N THR A 20 14.40 -11.48 -1.51
CA THR A 20 13.69 -12.55 -0.82
C THR A 20 12.27 -12.36 -1.31
N VAL A 21 11.86 -13.21 -2.24
CA VAL A 21 10.46 -13.30 -2.63
C VAL A 21 9.77 -13.72 -1.34
N SER A 22 9.28 -12.73 -0.61
CA SER A 22 8.53 -12.95 0.60
C SER A 22 7.34 -13.80 0.20
N ALA A 23 7.31 -15.05 0.64
CA ALA A 23 6.21 -15.95 0.34
C ALA A 23 4.96 -15.36 1.00
N ALA A 24 4.09 -14.78 0.16
CA ALA A 24 2.83 -14.23 0.63
C ALA A 24 2.03 -15.30 1.38
N PRO A 25 1.26 -14.93 2.41
CA PRO A 25 0.43 -15.88 3.14
C PRO A 25 -0.53 -16.59 2.20
N LYS A 26 -0.73 -17.89 2.43
CA LYS A 26 -1.52 -18.76 1.57
C LYS A 26 -2.74 -19.30 2.31
N THR A 27 -3.83 -19.47 1.58
CA THR A 27 -4.97 -20.28 2.03
C THR A 27 -4.60 -21.75 1.88
N MET A 28 -4.47 -22.44 3.00
CA MET A 28 -4.17 -23.87 3.06
C MET A 28 -5.41 -24.70 2.72
N SER A 29 -5.23 -26.01 2.53
CA SER A 29 -6.30 -26.92 2.07
C SER A 29 -7.52 -27.00 3.00
N ASP A 30 -7.36 -26.66 4.28
CA ASP A 30 -8.45 -26.61 5.27
C ASP A 30 -9.07 -25.20 5.43
N GLY A 31 -8.67 -24.24 4.58
CA GLY A 31 -9.13 -22.86 4.62
C GLY A 31 -8.36 -21.96 5.57
N THR A 32 -7.37 -22.47 6.31
CA THR A 32 -6.52 -21.64 7.17
C THR A 32 -5.63 -20.74 6.31
N ILE A 33 -5.60 -19.45 6.61
CA ILE A 33 -4.57 -18.56 6.09
C ILE A 33 -3.30 -18.76 6.91
N PHE A 34 -2.21 -19.15 6.25
CA PHE A 34 -0.91 -19.39 6.87
C PHE A 34 0.19 -18.61 6.17
N ASP A 35 0.99 -17.90 6.96
CA ASP A 35 2.18 -17.16 6.52
C ASP A 35 3.41 -17.84 7.12
N ALA A 36 4.13 -18.62 6.31
CA ALA A 36 5.30 -19.35 6.78
C ALA A 36 6.43 -18.42 7.25
N GLU A 37 6.59 -17.26 6.63
CA GLU A 37 7.63 -16.30 6.99
C GLU A 37 7.30 -15.59 8.29
N TYR A 38 6.06 -15.09 8.43
CA TYR A 38 5.56 -14.56 9.69
C TYR A 38 5.69 -15.61 10.80
N TYR A 39 5.30 -16.85 10.52
CA TYR A 39 5.31 -17.90 11.52
C TYR A 39 6.75 -18.23 11.96
N ALA A 40 7.68 -18.38 11.01
CA ALA A 40 9.09 -18.60 11.33
C ALA A 40 9.73 -17.43 12.07
N ALA A 41 9.41 -16.19 11.68
CA ALA A 41 9.95 -14.98 12.31
C ALA A 41 9.37 -14.73 13.71
N THR A 42 8.10 -15.04 13.90
CA THR A 42 7.39 -14.87 15.19
C THR A 42 7.74 -15.98 16.17
N TYR A 43 8.07 -17.18 15.68
CA TYR A 43 8.36 -18.36 16.48
C TYR A 43 9.74 -18.95 16.17
N PRO A 44 10.83 -18.29 16.63
CA PRO A 44 12.20 -18.72 16.35
C PRO A 44 12.52 -20.14 16.86
N ASP A 45 11.85 -20.60 17.92
CA ASP A 45 11.98 -21.95 18.45
C ASP A 45 11.53 -23.02 17.45
N VAL A 46 10.41 -22.77 16.76
CA VAL A 46 9.90 -23.66 15.70
C VAL A 46 10.78 -23.57 14.47
N ALA A 47 11.18 -22.36 14.07
CA ALA A 47 12.07 -22.15 12.94
C ALA A 47 13.44 -22.82 13.15
N GLN A 48 13.95 -22.83 14.38
CA GLN A 48 15.20 -23.52 14.71
C GLN A 48 15.06 -25.06 14.63
N ALA A 49 13.89 -25.60 14.99
CA ALA A 49 13.64 -27.04 14.98
C ALA A 49 13.30 -27.60 13.58
N LEU A 50 12.55 -26.85 12.78
CA LEU A 50 11.96 -27.31 11.52
C LEU A 50 12.51 -26.59 10.28
N GLY A 51 13.29 -25.53 10.46
CA GLY A 51 13.70 -24.64 9.37
C GLY A 51 12.56 -23.72 8.92
N THR A 52 12.63 -23.29 7.66
CA THR A 52 11.67 -22.35 7.06
C THR A 52 10.79 -23.02 5.98
N ASP A 53 10.69 -24.34 5.98
CA ASP A 53 9.83 -25.06 5.04
C ASP A 53 8.35 -24.83 5.39
N GLU A 54 7.59 -24.32 4.42
CA GLU A 54 6.18 -23.97 4.61
C GLU A 54 5.33 -25.16 5.08
N ALA A 55 5.53 -26.34 4.47
CA ALA A 55 4.74 -27.51 4.81
C ALA A 55 5.07 -27.99 6.22
N ALA A 56 6.35 -28.04 6.62
CA ALA A 56 6.76 -28.41 7.96
C ALA A 56 6.24 -27.44 9.03
N LEU A 57 6.37 -26.13 8.78
CA LEU A 57 5.87 -25.09 9.69
C LEU A 57 4.34 -25.14 9.81
N TYR A 58 3.64 -25.37 8.70
CA TYR A 58 2.19 -25.53 8.73
C TYR A 58 1.75 -26.77 9.50
N GLN A 59 2.42 -27.91 9.29
CA GLN A 59 2.14 -29.14 10.04
C GLN A 59 2.36 -28.93 11.55
N HIS A 60 3.40 -28.19 11.94
CA HIS A 60 3.57 -27.80 13.34
C HIS A 60 2.43 -26.92 13.83
N TYR A 61 2.02 -25.90 13.08
CA TYR A 61 0.89 -25.06 13.46
C TYR A 61 -0.38 -25.87 13.70
N VAL A 62 -0.73 -26.78 12.79
CA VAL A 62 -1.91 -27.63 12.91
C VAL A 62 -1.80 -28.62 14.07
N SER A 63 -0.62 -29.21 14.29
CA SER A 63 -0.42 -30.26 15.30
C SER A 63 -0.25 -29.72 16.72
N PHE A 64 0.38 -28.55 16.87
CA PHE A 64 0.77 -27.98 18.17
C PHE A 64 0.45 -26.49 18.26
N GLY A 65 0.88 -25.70 17.27
CA GLY A 65 0.85 -24.24 17.35
C GLY A 65 -0.54 -23.67 17.65
N LYS A 66 -1.58 -24.23 17.03
CA LYS A 66 -2.97 -23.81 17.27
C LYS A 66 -3.42 -24.05 18.72
N ALA A 67 -3.06 -25.19 19.30
CA ALA A 67 -3.36 -25.50 20.70
C ALA A 67 -2.51 -24.66 21.69
N GLU A 68 -1.30 -24.28 21.27
CA GLU A 68 -0.41 -23.37 22.00
C GLU A 68 -0.82 -21.89 21.89
N GLY A 69 -1.82 -21.56 21.06
CA GLY A 69 -2.27 -20.19 20.83
C GLY A 69 -1.35 -19.37 19.91
N ARG A 70 -0.50 -20.03 19.12
CA ARG A 70 0.32 -19.38 18.10
C ARG A 70 -0.55 -18.89 16.93
N LYS A 71 -0.19 -17.75 16.35
CA LYS A 71 -0.91 -17.13 15.23
C LYS A 71 -0.35 -17.62 13.90
N PRO A 72 -1.18 -18.06 12.95
CA PRO A 72 -0.71 -18.55 11.66
C PRO A 72 -0.28 -17.45 10.69
N CYS A 73 -0.70 -16.20 10.92
CA CYS A 73 -0.36 -15.02 10.15
C CYS A 73 -0.53 -13.74 11.00
N ALA A 74 -0.14 -12.59 10.46
CA ALA A 74 -0.35 -11.30 11.11
C ALA A 74 -1.85 -10.97 11.30
N ASP A 75 -2.20 -10.31 12.40
CA ASP A 75 -3.60 -9.99 12.74
C ASP A 75 -4.31 -9.13 11.68
N ASN A 76 -3.54 -8.32 10.96
CA ASN A 76 -4.01 -7.42 9.91
C ASN A 76 -3.81 -8.00 8.50
N TYR A 77 -3.68 -9.32 8.37
CA TYR A 77 -3.55 -9.94 7.06
C TYR A 77 -4.77 -9.65 6.17
N VAL A 78 -4.50 -9.21 4.94
CA VAL A 78 -5.49 -9.02 3.90
C VAL A 78 -5.29 -10.10 2.84
N SER A 79 -6.31 -10.92 2.60
CA SER A 79 -6.21 -12.03 1.64
C SER A 79 -6.03 -11.54 0.21
N GLN A 80 -5.36 -12.35 -0.63
CA GLN A 80 -5.20 -12.01 -2.04
C GLN A 80 -6.56 -11.81 -2.73
N ASP A 81 -7.56 -12.63 -2.41
CA ASP A 81 -8.93 -12.44 -2.91
C ASP A 81 -9.51 -11.07 -2.57
N THR A 82 -9.23 -10.57 -1.35
CA THR A 82 -9.65 -9.23 -0.92
C THR A 82 -8.91 -8.14 -1.71
N ILE A 83 -7.60 -8.32 -1.91
CA ILE A 83 -6.76 -7.41 -2.69
C ILE A 83 -7.17 -7.37 -4.17
N ASP A 84 -7.54 -8.52 -4.74
CA ASP A 84 -8.01 -8.66 -6.12
C ASP A 84 -9.40 -8.06 -6.29
N ALA A 85 -10.30 -8.27 -5.33
CA ALA A 85 -11.61 -7.64 -5.31
C ALA A 85 -11.51 -6.11 -5.22
N ALA A 86 -10.61 -5.59 -4.40
CA ALA A 86 -10.36 -4.15 -4.30
C ALA A 86 -9.79 -3.59 -5.62
N ASN A 87 -8.85 -4.30 -6.25
CA ASN A 87 -8.30 -3.94 -7.55
C ASN A 87 -9.39 -3.88 -8.63
N ALA A 88 -10.30 -4.88 -8.66
CA ALA A 88 -11.43 -4.89 -9.58
C ALA A 88 -12.42 -3.73 -9.32
N LYS A 89 -12.73 -3.44 -8.05
CA LYS A 89 -13.64 -2.35 -7.64
C LYS A 89 -13.11 -0.98 -8.07
N HIS A 90 -11.82 -0.72 -7.87
CA HIS A 90 -11.21 0.59 -8.11
C HIS A 90 -10.51 0.71 -9.47
N ASN A 91 -10.46 -0.38 -10.23
CA ASN A 91 -9.96 -0.47 -11.60
C ASN A 91 -8.57 0.14 -11.77
N TYR A 92 -7.66 -0.14 -10.82
CA TYR A 92 -6.37 0.56 -10.70
C TYR A 92 -5.52 0.45 -11.95
N TYR A 93 -5.47 -0.74 -12.55
CA TYR A 93 -4.49 -1.08 -13.57
C TYR A 93 -5.09 -1.21 -14.96
N LYS A 94 -6.21 -0.51 -15.24
CA LYS A 94 -6.80 -0.48 -16.58
C LYS A 94 -5.80 -0.01 -17.63
N ASN A 95 -5.50 -0.87 -18.61
CA ASN A 95 -4.53 -0.68 -19.69
C ASN A 95 -3.05 -0.67 -19.24
N LEU A 96 -2.74 -1.23 -18.06
CA LEU A 96 -1.38 -1.50 -17.64
C LEU A 96 -1.09 -3.01 -17.77
N THR A 97 0.19 -3.37 -17.90
CA THR A 97 0.60 -4.78 -17.91
C THR A 97 0.56 -5.37 -16.50
N ALA A 98 0.58 -6.70 -16.41
CA ALA A 98 0.63 -7.39 -15.12
C ALA A 98 1.91 -7.05 -14.34
N GLU A 99 3.04 -6.88 -15.05
CA GLU A 99 4.31 -6.49 -14.44
C GLU A 99 4.27 -5.06 -13.87
N GLN A 100 3.60 -4.15 -14.57
CA GLN A 100 3.39 -2.79 -14.08
C GLN A 100 2.49 -2.77 -12.84
N ALA A 101 1.39 -3.53 -12.88
CA ALA A 101 0.50 -3.71 -11.73
C ALA A 101 1.28 -4.27 -10.52
N ALA A 102 2.04 -5.36 -10.74
CA ALA A 102 2.84 -5.99 -9.70
C ALA A 102 3.91 -5.07 -9.11
N ALA A 103 4.56 -4.24 -9.93
CA ALA A 103 5.54 -3.25 -9.46
C ALA A 103 4.90 -2.19 -8.55
N ALA A 104 3.72 -1.69 -8.92
CA ALA A 104 2.97 -0.74 -8.10
C ALA A 104 2.47 -1.37 -6.79
N ASP A 105 1.99 -2.61 -6.87
CA ASP A 105 1.52 -3.39 -5.72
C ASP A 105 2.64 -3.72 -4.74
N ALA A 106 3.84 -4.04 -5.22
CA ALA A 106 5.01 -4.25 -4.37
C ALA A 106 5.32 -3.01 -3.52
N VAL A 107 5.28 -1.81 -4.12
CA VAL A 107 5.50 -0.54 -3.41
C VAL A 107 4.37 -0.28 -2.41
N ALA A 108 3.11 -0.43 -2.83
CA ALA A 108 1.95 -0.21 -1.96
C ALA A 108 1.97 -1.13 -0.74
N LYS A 109 2.26 -2.41 -0.96
CA LYS A 109 2.39 -3.41 0.10
C LYS A 109 3.54 -3.08 1.05
N GLN A 110 4.71 -2.71 0.53
CA GLN A 110 5.85 -2.34 1.37
C GLN A 110 5.54 -1.14 2.29
N ILE A 111 4.83 -0.13 1.77
CA ILE A 111 4.37 1.01 2.56
C ILE A 111 3.39 0.54 3.64
N ALA A 112 2.39 -0.25 3.27
CA ALA A 112 1.39 -0.79 4.19
C ALA A 112 2.04 -1.62 5.32
N ASP A 113 2.90 -2.58 4.98
CA ASP A 113 3.61 -3.42 5.94
C ASP A 113 4.43 -2.56 6.92
N SER A 114 5.14 -1.56 6.41
CA SER A 114 5.97 -0.66 7.24
C SER A 114 5.14 0.16 8.23
N ILE A 115 3.95 0.64 7.81
CA ILE A 115 3.04 1.39 8.67
C ILE A 115 2.39 0.47 9.72
N MET A 116 1.92 -0.71 9.31
CA MET A 116 1.22 -1.64 10.18
C MET A 116 2.16 -2.29 11.21
N ALA A 117 3.44 -2.46 10.88
CA ALA A 117 4.46 -2.94 11.81
C ALA A 117 4.87 -1.89 12.87
N ASN A 118 4.56 -0.60 12.64
CA ASN A 118 4.96 0.46 13.56
C ASN A 118 4.07 0.50 14.81
N LYS A 119 4.59 -0.05 15.91
CA LYS A 119 3.92 -0.11 17.22
C LYS A 119 3.68 1.24 17.88
N ALA A 120 4.29 2.33 17.39
CA ALA A 120 4.01 3.68 17.90
C ALA A 120 2.65 4.21 17.41
N TYR A 121 2.11 3.66 16.33
CA TYR A 121 0.76 3.98 15.85
C TYR A 121 -0.26 3.12 16.60
N THR A 122 -1.02 3.77 17.48
CA THR A 122 -2.02 3.15 18.35
C THR A 122 -3.45 3.37 17.86
N THR A 123 -3.65 4.27 16.89
CA THR A 123 -4.96 4.59 16.28
C THR A 123 -4.92 4.37 14.78
N ASP A 124 -6.06 4.12 14.17
CA ASP A 124 -6.17 4.04 12.72
C ASP A 124 -5.90 5.39 12.07
N LEU A 125 -6.35 6.50 12.67
CA LEU A 125 -6.03 7.84 12.18
C LEU A 125 -4.51 8.07 12.02
N GLN A 126 -3.69 7.61 12.97
CA GLN A 126 -2.23 7.73 12.84
C GLN A 126 -1.69 6.93 11.65
N ARG A 127 -2.19 5.70 11.44
CA ARG A 127 -1.77 4.83 10.33
C ARG A 127 -2.22 5.38 8.98
N VAL A 128 -3.49 5.76 8.86
CA VAL A 128 -4.08 6.35 7.65
C VAL A 128 -3.42 7.69 7.31
N ASN A 129 -3.14 8.54 8.32
CA ASN A 129 -2.40 9.79 8.10
C ASN A 129 -0.96 9.53 7.64
N ALA A 130 -0.28 8.53 8.22
CA ALA A 130 1.05 8.13 7.76
C ALA A 130 1.03 7.69 6.29
N ALA A 131 0.05 6.89 5.88
CA ALA A 131 -0.12 6.48 4.49
C ALA A 131 -0.34 7.69 3.56
N ALA A 132 -1.21 8.63 3.95
CA ALA A 132 -1.45 9.86 3.20
C ALA A 132 -0.16 10.69 3.04
N VAL A 133 0.60 10.90 4.13
CA VAL A 133 1.87 11.63 4.12
C VAL A 133 2.91 10.94 3.22
N THR A 134 3.02 9.62 3.28
CA THR A 134 3.95 8.86 2.43
C THR A 134 3.63 9.05 0.95
N VAL A 135 2.36 8.92 0.56
CA VAL A 135 1.94 9.11 -0.85
C VAL A 135 2.17 10.55 -1.30
N ALA A 136 1.85 11.54 -0.46
CA ALA A 136 2.08 12.95 -0.78
C ALA A 136 3.57 13.27 -0.95
N THR A 137 4.43 12.63 -0.14
CA THR A 137 5.89 12.76 -0.25
C THR A 137 6.41 12.16 -1.56
N GLN A 138 5.80 11.09 -2.08
CA GLN A 138 6.13 10.59 -3.42
C GLN A 138 5.63 11.54 -4.50
N CYS A 139 4.39 12.01 -4.39
CA CYS A 139 3.79 12.96 -5.34
C CYS A 139 4.60 14.26 -5.48
N SER A 140 5.15 14.79 -4.38
CA SER A 140 5.92 16.04 -4.39
C SER A 140 7.22 15.97 -5.21
N GLN A 141 7.68 14.76 -5.54
CA GLN A 141 8.87 14.52 -6.35
C GLN A 141 8.56 14.36 -7.85
N LEU A 142 7.27 14.35 -8.22
CA LEU A 142 6.81 14.03 -9.56
C LEU A 142 6.20 15.25 -10.26
N PRO A 143 6.22 15.29 -11.59
CA PRO A 143 5.43 16.25 -12.34
C PRO A 143 3.93 15.96 -12.19
N TYR A 144 3.15 17.00 -11.87
CA TYR A 144 1.69 16.96 -11.95
C TYR A 144 1.26 17.07 -13.42
N GLY A 145 0.55 16.09 -13.96
CA GLY A 145 0.12 16.13 -15.35
C GLY A 145 -0.34 14.79 -15.89
N SER A 146 -0.62 14.74 -17.20
CA SER A 146 -1.04 13.53 -17.89
C SER A 146 0.05 12.97 -18.80
N ASP A 147 0.04 11.66 -18.99
CA ASP A 147 0.82 10.93 -19.99
C ASP A 147 -0.07 10.16 -20.97
N SER A 148 0.48 9.80 -22.14
CA SER A 148 -0.25 9.09 -23.20
C SER A 148 -0.61 7.64 -22.83
N ALA A 149 0.18 7.01 -21.96
CA ALA A 149 -0.07 5.67 -21.44
C ALA A 149 -1.12 5.65 -20.30
N LYS A 150 -1.56 6.83 -19.86
CA LYS A 150 -2.58 7.05 -18.83
C LYS A 150 -2.18 6.48 -17.46
N TRP A 151 -0.89 6.51 -17.14
CA TRP A 151 -0.35 6.16 -15.83
C TRP A 151 -0.71 7.18 -14.74
N TYR A 152 -0.84 8.45 -15.09
CA TYR A 152 -1.11 9.58 -14.18
C TYR A 152 -2.32 9.43 -13.25
N ARG A 153 -3.20 8.47 -13.55
CA ARG A 153 -4.46 8.18 -12.84
C ARG A 153 -4.46 6.78 -12.20
N SER A 154 -3.31 6.15 -12.03
CA SER A 154 -3.17 4.83 -11.38
C SER A 154 -2.13 4.88 -10.25
N PRO A 155 -2.13 3.88 -9.34
CA PRO A 155 -1.07 3.73 -8.35
C PRO A 155 0.31 3.62 -9.01
N TYR A 156 0.38 2.96 -10.17
CA TYR A 156 1.62 2.83 -10.94
C TYR A 156 2.21 4.18 -11.33
N GLY A 157 1.41 5.16 -11.77
CA GLY A 157 1.94 6.49 -12.11
C GLY A 157 2.70 7.12 -10.95
N VAL A 158 2.12 7.04 -9.75
CA VAL A 158 2.70 7.62 -8.52
C VAL A 158 3.90 6.82 -8.03
N PHE A 159 3.81 5.49 -8.01
CA PHE A 159 4.85 4.65 -7.40
C PHE A 159 6.01 4.31 -8.33
N VAL A 160 5.79 4.29 -9.65
CA VAL A 160 6.76 3.74 -10.62
C VAL A 160 6.89 4.60 -11.88
N GLY A 161 5.76 5.01 -12.47
CA GLY A 161 5.68 5.69 -13.77
C GLY A 161 6.13 7.14 -13.77
N GLY A 162 6.36 7.74 -12.60
CA GLY A 162 6.94 9.07 -12.46
C GLY A 162 6.01 10.23 -12.85
N VAL A 163 4.69 10.07 -12.70
CA VAL A 163 3.68 11.09 -13.03
C VAL A 163 2.48 10.95 -12.10
N TYR A 164 1.89 12.07 -11.69
CA TYR A 164 0.69 12.02 -10.86
C TYR A 164 -0.33 13.10 -11.21
N THR A 165 -1.55 12.84 -10.74
CA THR A 165 -2.66 13.80 -10.62
C THR A 165 -3.38 13.52 -9.31
N CYS A 166 -4.36 14.34 -8.93
CA CYS A 166 -5.26 14.02 -7.81
C CYS A 166 -5.86 12.61 -7.94
N ALA A 167 -6.31 12.22 -9.14
CA ALA A 167 -6.85 10.89 -9.41
C ALA A 167 -5.85 9.75 -9.20
N GLY A 168 -4.56 10.00 -9.51
CA GLY A 168 -3.47 9.05 -9.33
C GLY A 168 -3.08 8.92 -7.85
N SER A 169 -2.91 10.04 -7.16
CA SER A 169 -2.57 10.06 -5.72
C SER A 169 -3.67 9.46 -4.86
N THR A 170 -4.95 9.71 -5.16
CA THR A 170 -6.08 9.09 -4.44
C THR A 170 -6.08 7.58 -4.62
N ARG A 171 -5.81 7.09 -5.83
CA ARG A 171 -5.73 5.65 -6.09
C ARG A 171 -4.50 5.02 -5.47
N ALA A 172 -3.35 5.70 -5.50
CA ALA A 172 -2.13 5.26 -4.84
C ALA A 172 -2.35 5.11 -3.32
N LEU A 173 -2.96 6.12 -2.67
CA LEU A 173 -3.35 6.04 -1.27
C LEU A 173 -4.35 4.91 -1.03
N GLY A 174 -5.42 4.83 -1.83
CA GLY A 174 -6.38 3.74 -1.76
C GLY A 174 -5.71 2.36 -1.84
N ARG A 175 -4.70 2.20 -2.70
CA ARG A 175 -4.03 0.92 -2.86
C ARG A 175 -3.20 0.53 -1.63
N VAL A 176 -2.58 1.52 -0.98
CA VAL A 176 -1.93 1.32 0.32
C VAL A 176 -2.97 0.95 1.39
N LEU A 177 -4.12 1.63 1.40
CA LEU A 177 -5.22 1.34 2.33
C LEU A 177 -5.80 -0.07 2.16
N ASP A 178 -5.89 -0.59 0.93
CA ASP A 178 -6.30 -1.97 0.66
C ASP A 178 -5.37 -2.97 1.36
N TYR A 179 -4.05 -2.80 1.20
CA TYR A 179 -3.06 -3.67 1.85
C TYR A 179 -2.99 -3.49 3.38
N MET A 180 -3.46 -2.36 3.89
CA MET A 180 -3.61 -2.12 5.33
C MET A 180 -4.93 -2.68 5.89
N GLY A 181 -5.87 -3.11 5.03
CA GLY A 181 -7.16 -3.68 5.42
C GLY A 181 -8.26 -2.65 5.68
N TYR A 182 -8.10 -1.41 5.22
CA TYR A 182 -9.11 -0.36 5.42
C TYR A 182 -10.14 -0.35 4.30
N SER A 183 -11.42 -0.23 4.68
CA SER A 183 -12.49 0.06 3.72
C SER A 183 -12.48 1.53 3.35
N TRP A 184 -12.49 1.82 2.04
CA TRP A 184 -12.49 3.17 1.53
C TRP A 184 -13.31 3.35 0.23
N GLU A 185 -13.65 4.60 -0.06
CA GLU A 185 -14.36 5.03 -1.26
C GLU A 185 -13.64 6.19 -1.94
N HIS A 186 -13.67 6.21 -3.27
CA HIS A 186 -13.06 7.26 -4.08
C HIS A 186 -14.07 8.38 -4.31
N VAL A 187 -13.80 9.56 -3.76
CA VAL A 187 -14.63 10.74 -4.00
C VAL A 187 -14.25 11.43 -5.30
N ASN A 188 -15.26 11.83 -6.08
CA ASN A 188 -15.12 12.53 -7.36
C ASN A 188 -14.34 11.76 -8.43
N GLU A 189 -14.41 10.43 -8.38
CA GLU A 189 -13.70 9.57 -9.31
C GLU A 189 -13.99 9.97 -10.78
N ASN A 190 -12.91 10.20 -11.54
CA ASN A 190 -12.94 10.59 -12.95
C ASN A 190 -13.62 11.94 -13.26
N LYS A 191 -13.80 12.81 -12.26
CA LYS A 191 -14.28 14.19 -12.45
C LYS A 191 -13.13 15.18 -12.48
N ASN A 192 -13.34 16.34 -13.12
CA ASN A 192 -12.41 17.47 -13.09
C ASN A 192 -12.59 18.30 -11.80
N SER A 193 -12.53 17.62 -10.66
CA SER A 193 -12.61 18.20 -9.32
C SER A 193 -11.60 17.46 -8.44
N HIS A 194 -11.27 18.04 -7.28
CA HIS A 194 -10.35 17.40 -6.34
C HIS A 194 -10.86 16.01 -5.92
N GLN A 195 -9.94 15.06 -5.75
CA GLN A 195 -10.21 13.65 -5.49
C GLN A 195 -9.51 13.23 -4.19
N TRP A 196 -10.20 12.45 -3.36
CA TRP A 196 -9.70 11.97 -2.06
C TRP A 196 -10.41 10.67 -1.65
N CYS A 197 -9.96 10.06 -0.56
CA CYS A 197 -10.55 8.85 0.01
C CYS A 197 -11.52 9.20 1.15
N ILE A 198 -12.73 8.63 1.15
CA ILE A 198 -13.49 8.41 2.39
C ILE A 198 -13.02 7.09 2.97
N VAL A 199 -12.70 7.04 4.25
CA VAL A 199 -12.13 5.85 4.92
C VAL A 199 -12.92 5.55 6.19
N THR A 200 -13.17 4.28 6.48
CA THR A 200 -13.65 3.87 7.82
C THR A 200 -12.45 3.57 8.70
N MET A 201 -12.30 4.32 9.80
CA MET A 201 -11.14 4.23 10.70
C MET A 201 -11.57 4.50 12.14
N ASP A 202 -11.01 3.77 13.11
CA ASP A 202 -11.35 3.86 14.53
C ASP A 202 -12.87 3.71 14.81
N GLY A 203 -13.54 2.87 14.01
CA GLY A 203 -14.98 2.61 14.12
C GLY A 203 -15.88 3.73 13.61
N GLN A 204 -15.33 4.79 13.00
CA GLN A 204 -16.10 5.91 12.48
C GLN A 204 -15.66 6.34 11.07
N LYS A 205 -16.45 7.22 10.45
CA LYS A 205 -16.14 7.79 9.15
C LYS A 205 -14.99 8.79 9.27
N GLY A 206 -14.08 8.76 8.30
CA GLY A 206 -13.04 9.74 8.08
C GLY A 206 -12.74 9.98 6.61
N PHE A 207 -11.71 10.77 6.37
CA PHE A 207 -11.19 11.08 5.05
C PHE A 207 -9.67 11.04 5.06
N ALA A 208 -9.08 10.82 3.88
CA ALA A 208 -7.64 10.87 3.69
C ALA A 208 -7.30 11.37 2.28
N ASP A 209 -6.26 12.19 2.18
CA ASP A 209 -5.85 12.83 0.92
C ASP A 209 -4.39 12.49 0.62
N GLY A 210 -4.18 11.68 -0.42
CA GLY A 210 -2.85 11.26 -0.84
C GLY A 210 -2.05 12.35 -1.56
N MET A 211 -2.70 13.40 -2.05
CA MET A 211 -2.02 14.56 -2.64
C MET A 211 -1.63 15.57 -1.56
N GLY A 212 -2.57 15.83 -0.65
CA GLY A 212 -2.41 16.80 0.44
C GLY A 212 -1.58 16.28 1.62
N GLY A 213 -1.51 14.97 1.80
CA GLY A 213 -0.69 14.35 2.85
C GLY A 213 -1.31 14.44 4.24
N PHE A 214 -2.62 14.26 4.35
CA PHE A 214 -3.32 14.33 5.63
C PHE A 214 -4.55 13.43 5.68
N ALA A 215 -4.98 13.11 6.91
CA ALA A 215 -6.24 12.43 7.18
C ALA A 215 -6.95 13.03 8.39
N GLY A 216 -8.25 12.78 8.52
CA GLY A 216 -9.06 13.28 9.63
C GLY A 216 -10.41 12.58 9.73
N TYR A 217 -11.12 12.82 10.82
CA TYR A 217 -12.46 12.27 11.03
C TYR A 217 -13.55 13.13 10.39
N GLY A 218 -14.69 12.52 10.09
CA GLY A 218 -15.86 13.19 9.52
C GLY A 218 -15.77 13.42 8.02
N ASP A 219 -16.41 14.50 7.57
CA ASP A 219 -16.47 14.88 6.16
C ASP A 219 -15.35 15.87 5.81
N MET A 220 -14.76 15.65 4.64
CA MET A 220 -13.83 16.62 4.05
C MET A 220 -14.62 17.72 3.36
N VAL A 221 -14.42 18.98 3.77
CA VAL A 221 -15.13 20.15 3.22
C VAL A 221 -14.15 21.26 2.82
N SER A 222 -14.47 21.98 1.74
CA SER A 222 -13.67 23.16 1.34
C SER A 222 -13.73 24.22 2.44
N GLY A 223 -12.58 24.82 2.77
CA GLY A 223 -12.43 25.78 3.86
C GLY A 223 -12.17 25.16 5.24
N MET A 224 -12.02 23.84 5.35
CA MET A 224 -11.65 23.21 6.63
C MET A 224 -10.17 23.45 6.98
N THR A 225 -9.88 23.53 8.28
CA THR A 225 -8.52 23.66 8.81
C THR A 225 -8.02 22.31 9.31
N ILE A 226 -6.89 21.86 8.76
CA ILE A 226 -6.20 20.63 9.14
C ILE A 226 -4.75 21.00 9.49
N ASN A 227 -4.29 20.63 10.69
CA ASN A 227 -2.92 20.92 11.14
C ASN A 227 -2.50 22.39 10.97
N GLY A 228 -3.44 23.32 11.15
CA GLY A 228 -3.20 24.76 10.99
C GLY A 228 -3.23 25.27 9.54
N MET A 229 -3.44 24.41 8.54
CA MET A 229 -3.61 24.80 7.14
C MET A 229 -5.07 24.73 6.73
N THR A 230 -5.57 25.79 6.10
CA THR A 230 -6.90 25.79 5.49
C THR A 230 -6.81 25.26 4.07
N ILE A 231 -7.60 24.22 3.77
CA ILE A 231 -7.65 23.60 2.45
C ILE A 231 -8.88 24.07 1.68
N TYR A 232 -8.68 24.42 0.41
CA TYR A 232 -9.74 24.83 -0.51
C TYR A 232 -9.72 23.93 -1.74
N PHE A 233 -10.89 23.44 -2.14
CA PHE A 233 -11.04 22.74 -3.41
C PHE A 233 -11.43 23.73 -4.51
N PRO A 234 -10.80 23.66 -5.68
CA PRO A 234 -11.30 24.39 -6.84
C PRO A 234 -12.73 23.92 -7.14
N SER A 235 -13.63 24.88 -7.36
CA SER A 235 -15.04 24.69 -7.73
C SER A 235 -15.20 24.09 -9.11
#